data_AF-A0A6I3E123-F1
#
_entry.id   AF-A0A6I3E123-F1
#
_cell.length_a   1.000
_cell.length_b   1.000
_cell.length_c   1.000
_cell.angle_alpha   90.00
_cell.angle_beta   90.00
_cell.angle_gamma   90.00
#
_symmetry.space_group_name_H-M   'P 1'
#
loop_
_entity.id
_entity.type
_entity.pdbx_description
1 polymer ?
#
loop_
_entity_poly.entity_id
_entity_poly.type
_entity_poly.pdbx_seq_one_letter_code
_entity_poly.pdbx_strand_id
1 'polypeptide(L)' 'IVDLGTKLTVDGVYGTRTTTAVKAFQKDNGLPVTGIVDRDTWAALFTSDS' A
#
# COMPACT_ATOMS: atom_id res chain seq x y z
N ILE A 1 -1.14 -32.03 11.24
CA ILE A 1 -1.09 -31.36 9.92
C ILE A 1 -0.97 -29.87 10.14
N VAL A 2 0.08 -29.29 9.60
CA VAL A 2 0.56 -27.93 9.84
C VAL A 2 -0.17 -27.00 8.88
N ASP A 3 -0.64 -25.84 9.34
CA ASP A 3 -1.02 -24.72 8.46
C ASP A 3 -0.16 -23.50 8.84
N LEU A 4 0.94 -23.31 8.10
CA LEU A 4 1.87 -22.18 8.22
C LEU A 4 1.32 -20.98 7.42
N GLY A 5 0.06 -20.62 7.68
CA GLY A 5 -0.66 -19.56 6.99
C GLY A 5 -0.16 -18.19 7.44
N THR A 6 0.77 -17.61 6.68
CA THR A 6 1.15 -16.19 6.71
C THR A 6 -0.01 -15.30 6.24
N LYS A 7 -1.16 -15.41 6.90
CA LYS A 7 -2.34 -14.61 6.64
C LYS A 7 -2.06 -13.24 7.23
N LEU A 8 -1.53 -12.34 6.41
CA LEU A 8 -1.75 -10.92 6.64
C LEU A 8 -3.27 -10.77 6.64
N THR A 9 -3.88 -10.68 7.82
CA THR A 9 -5.31 -10.46 7.94
C THR A 9 -5.59 -9.15 7.24
N VAL A 10 -6.28 -9.18 6.10
CA VAL A 10 -6.93 -8.00 5.54
C VAL A 10 -8.06 -7.68 6.50
N ASP A 11 -7.70 -7.04 7.61
CA ASP A 11 -8.61 -6.59 8.68
C ASP A 11 -9.39 -5.33 8.26
N GLY A 12 -9.09 -4.79 7.07
CA GLY A 12 -9.63 -3.52 6.58
C GLY A 12 -9.05 -2.31 7.30
N VAL A 13 -8.04 -2.50 8.16
CA VAL A 13 -7.45 -1.44 8.96
C VAL A 13 -6.24 -0.87 8.24
N TYR A 14 -6.34 0.41 7.92
CA TYR A 14 -5.19 1.18 7.47
C TYR A 14 -4.27 1.48 8.67
N GLY A 15 -3.53 0.47 9.12
CA GLY A 15 -2.60 0.57 10.25
C GLY A 15 -1.22 1.11 9.86
N THR A 16 -0.34 1.25 10.84
CA THR A 16 1.02 1.78 10.68
C THR A 16 1.85 1.08 9.60
N ARG A 17 1.69 -0.24 9.44
CA ARG A 17 2.38 -1.00 8.39
C ARG A 17 1.91 -0.60 6.99
N THR A 18 0.61 -0.44 6.80
CA THR A 18 0.01 -0.01 5.52
C THR A 18 0.39 1.44 5.21
N THR A 19 0.35 2.33 6.22
CA THR A 19 0.79 3.73 6.07
C THR A 19 2.25 3.82 5.65
N THR A 20 3.14 3.02 6.25
CA THR A 20 4.56 3.01 5.89
C THR A 20 4.78 2.52 4.46
N ALA A 21 4.07 1.46 4.03
CA ALA A 21 4.16 0.96 2.65
C ALA A 21 3.69 2.01 1.64
N VAL A 22 2.59 2.72 1.92
CA VAL A 22 2.08 3.77 1.04
C VAL A 22 3.02 4.97 0.99
N LYS A 23 3.62 5.36 2.11
CA LYS A 23 4.64 6.43 2.11
C LYS A 23 5.86 6.09 1.28
N ALA A 24 6.34 4.84 1.34
CA ALA A 24 7.43 4.37 0.50
C ALA A 24 7.05 4.41 -0.98
N PHE A 25 5.89 3.87 -1.34
CA PHE A 25 5.38 3.89 -2.70
C PHE A 25 5.24 5.32 -3.25
N GLN A 26 4.67 6.24 -2.46
CA GLN A 26 4.54 7.64 -2.85
C GLN A 26 5.90 8.27 -3.11
N LYS A 27 6.87 8.04 -2.23
CA LYS A 27 8.24 8.53 -2.42
C LYS A 27 8.87 8.01 -3.71
N ASP A 28 8.73 6.72 -3.98
CA ASP A 28 9.35 6.08 -5.14
C ASP A 28 8.72 6.52 -6.47
N ASN A 29 7.45 6.92 -6.44
CA ASN A 29 6.71 7.43 -7.60
C ASN A 29 6.73 8.96 -7.72
N GLY A 30 7.50 9.67 -6.88
CA GLY A 30 7.56 11.13 -6.90
C GLY A 30 6.26 11.83 -6.47
N LEU A 31 5.39 11.12 -5.76
CA LEU A 31 4.14 11.64 -5.21
C LEU A 31 4.36 12.31 -3.84
N PRO A 32 3.48 13.23 -3.42
CA PRO A 32 3.46 13.73 -2.05
C PRO A 32 3.37 12.60 -1.02
N VAL A 33 4.32 12.55 -0.08
CA VAL A 33 4.41 11.49 0.94
C VAL A 33 3.43 11.78 2.09
N THR A 34 2.15 11.55 1.82
CA THR A 34 1.06 11.76 2.78
C THR A 34 0.79 10.51 3.63
N GLY A 35 1.10 9.32 3.10
CA GLY A 35 0.66 8.05 3.67
C GLY A 35 -0.85 7.86 3.58
N ILE A 36 -1.51 8.55 2.66
CA ILE A 36 -2.93 8.43 2.36
C ILE A 36 -3.04 8.05 0.89
N VAL A 37 -3.81 7.01 0.58
CA VAL A 37 -4.06 6.61 -0.81
C VAL A 37 -5.13 7.54 -1.40
N ASP A 38 -4.70 8.55 -2.15
CA ASP A 38 -5.54 9.47 -2.91
C ASP A 38 -5.62 9.09 -4.40
N ARG A 39 -6.28 9.92 -5.22
CA ARG A 39 -6.45 9.65 -6.66
C ARG A 39 -5.11 9.47 -7.36
N ASP A 40 -4.10 10.27 -7.02
CA ASP A 40 -2.79 10.24 -7.68
C ASP A 40 -2.03 8.97 -7.27
N THR A 41 -2.13 8.59 -5.99
CA THR A 41 -1.60 7.31 -5.49
C THR A 41 -2.30 6.12 -6.17
N TRP A 42 -3.62 6.18 -6.36
CA TRP A 42 -4.37 5.14 -7.11
C TRP A 42 -3.98 5.09 -8.59
N ALA A 43 -3.82 6.24 -9.25
CA ALA A 43 -3.42 6.29 -10.66
C ALA A 43 -2.03 5.66 -10.86
N ALA A 44 -1.09 5.90 -9.94
CA ALA A 44 0.23 5.28 -9.98
C ALA A 44 0.19 3.76 -9.80
N LEU A 45 -0.78 3.20 -9.07
CA LEU A 45 -0.93 1.74 -8.92
C LEU A 45 -1.46 1.06 -10.20
N PHE A 46 -2.28 1.76 -10.99
CA PHE A 46 -2.88 1.19 -12.20
C PHE A 46 -2.10 1.53 -13.48
N THR A 47 -1.23 2.55 -13.47
CA THR A 47 -0.42 2.89 -14.63
C THR A 47 0.77 1.95 -14.86
N SER A 48 1.11 1.10 -13.89
CA SER A 48 2.14 0.06 -14.03
C SER A 48 1.68 -1.18 -14.82
N ASP A 49 0.43 -1.23 -15.26
CA ASP A 49 -0.19 -2.36 -16.01
C ASP A 49 -0.69 -1.94 -17.42
N SER A 50 -0.06 -0.97 -18.09
CA SER A 50 -0.34 -0.66 -19.50
C SER A 50 0.90 -0.62 -20.36
#